data_AF-A0A2W6VID6-F1
#
_entry.id   AF-A0A2W6VID6-F1
#
_cell.length_a   1.000
_cell.length_b   1.000
_cell.length_c   1.000
_cell.angle_alpha   90.00
_cell.angle_beta   90.00
_cell.angle_gamma   90.00
#
_symmetry.space_group_name_H-M   'P 1'
#
loop_
_entity.id
_entity.type
_entity.pdbx_description
1 polymer ?
#
loop_
_entity_poly.entity_id
_entity_poly.type
_entity_poly.pdbx_seq_one_letter_code
_entity_poly.pdbx_strand_id
1 'polypeptide(L)' 'PASELVDLALDDDSWTVLIAEVRARRATGPDGEDATLDDTVVMLRRH' A
#
# COMPACT_ATOMS: atom_id res chain seq x y z
N PRO A 1 6.13 -1.97 0.94
CA PRO A 1 7.16 -1.27 0.13
C PRO A 1 7.76 -0.14 0.96
N ALA A 2 9.06 0.15 0.79
CA ALA A 2 9.82 0.97 1.74
C ALA A 2 9.64 2.47 1.52
N SER A 3 9.58 2.94 0.27
CA SER A 3 9.41 4.36 -0.08
C SER A 3 8.13 4.95 0.50
N GLU A 4 7.00 4.24 0.36
CA GLU A 4 5.70 4.72 0.78
C GLU A 4 5.56 4.74 2.31
N LEU A 5 6.27 3.85 3.02
CA LEU A 5 6.35 3.93 4.49
C LEU A 5 7.12 5.17 4.94
N VAL A 6 8.18 5.55 4.21
CA VAL A 6 8.92 6.78 4.48
C VAL A 6 8.05 8.02 4.24
N ASP A 7 7.25 8.03 3.16
CA ASP A 7 6.35 9.14 2.84
C ASP A 7 5.25 9.37 3.89
N LEU A 8 4.86 8.31 4.62
CA LEU A 8 3.90 8.41 5.72
C LEU A 8 4.48 9.08 6.98
N ALA A 9 5.81 9.24 7.07
CA ALA A 9 6.51 9.95 8.14
C ALA A 9 6.03 9.56 9.55
N LEU A 10 5.88 8.25 9.78
CA LEU A 10 5.37 7.71 11.03
C LEU A 10 6.43 7.79 12.13
N ASP A 11 5.97 7.99 13.36
CA ASP A 11 6.79 7.82 14.55
C ASP A 11 6.91 6.32 14.89
N ASP A 12 8.12 5.79 14.82
CA ASP A 12 8.43 4.36 15.03
C ASP A 12 8.08 3.91 16.46
N ASP A 13 8.09 4.82 17.44
CA ASP A 13 7.73 4.50 18.84
C ASP A 13 6.21 4.38 19.04
N SER A 14 5.42 4.95 18.13
CA SER A 14 3.95 5.02 18.22
C SER A 14 3.22 3.97 17.38
N TRP A 15 3.89 3.39 16.36
CA TRP A 15 3.23 2.55 15.36
C TRP A 15 4.02 1.27 15.04
N THR A 16 3.34 0.12 15.07
CA THR A 16 3.85 -1.13 14.48
C THR A 16 3.41 -1.26 13.02
N VAL A 17 4.33 -1.54 12.11
CA VAL A 17 4.01 -2.02 10.75
C VAL A 17 3.65 -3.51 10.81
N LEU A 18 2.42 -3.86 10.44
CA LEU A 18 1.95 -5.24 10.36
C LEU A 18 2.03 -5.81 8.94
N ILE A 19 1.77 -4.97 7.93
CA ILE A 19 1.84 -5.33 6.51
C ILE A 19 2.48 -4.17 5.77
N ALA A 20 3.36 -4.47 4.81
CA ALA A 20 3.89 -3.50 3.87
C ALA A 20 4.28 -4.21 2.55
N GLU A 21 3.30 -4.44 1.70
CA GLU A 21 3.46 -5.24 0.47
C GLU A 21 2.82 -4.58 -0.75
N VAL A 22 3.07 -5.15 -1.92
CA VAL A 22 2.42 -4.78 -3.18
C VAL A 22 1.46 -5.91 -3.55
N ARG A 23 0.22 -5.55 -3.91
CA ARG A 23 -0.80 -6.51 -4.35
C ARG A 23 -1.25 -6.16 -5.76
N ALA A 24 -1.27 -7.17 -6.62
CA ALA A 24 -1.83 -7.04 -7.95
C ALA A 24 -3.35 -7.27 -7.91
N ARG A 25 -4.10 -6.44 -8.64
CA ARG A 25 -5.53 -6.65 -8.90
C ARG A 25 -5.89 -6.35 -10.35
N ARG A 26 -6.94 -7.01 -10.85
CA ARG A 26 -7.56 -6.63 -12.13
C ARG A 26 -8.37 -5.34 -11.97
N ALA A 27 -8.37 -4.53 -13.02
CA ALA A 27 -9.19 -3.35 -13.17
C ALA A 27 -9.67 -3.23 -14.62
N THR A 28 -10.79 -2.53 -14.81
CA THR A 28 -11.27 -2.14 -16.13
C THR A 28 -11.06 -0.65 -16.30
N GLY A 29 -10.42 -0.25 -17.39
CA GLY A 29 -10.19 1.14 -17.72
C GLY A 29 -11.45 1.84 -18.23
N PRO A 30 -11.41 3.17 -18.41
CA PRO A 30 -12.57 3.97 -18.79
C PRO A 30 -13.16 3.58 -20.15
N ASP A 31 -12.36 2.97 -21.04
CA ASP A 31 -12.79 2.52 -22.37
C ASP A 31 -13.14 1.02 -22.42
N GLY A 32 -13.16 0.34 -21.27
CA GLY A 32 -13.55 -1.07 -21.15
C GLY A 32 -12.40 -2.08 -21.26
N GLU A 33 -11.15 -1.62 -21.31
CA GLU A 33 -9.96 -2.45 -21.41
C GLU A 33 -9.56 -3.07 -20.06
N ASP A 34 -9.07 -4.31 -20.09
CA ASP A 34 -8.54 -4.97 -18.89
C ASP A 34 -7.11 -4.50 -18.59
N ALA A 35 -6.87 -4.17 -17.33
CA ALA A 35 -5.55 -3.84 -16.79
C ALA A 35 -5.26 -4.58 -15.48
N THR A 36 -3.97 -4.73 -15.17
CA THR A 36 -3.53 -5.13 -13.82
C THR A 36 -2.90 -3.92 -13.15
N LEU A 37 -3.36 -3.61 -11.94
CA LEU A 37 -2.83 -2.53 -11.12
C LEU A 37 -2.11 -3.12 -9.92
N ASP A 38 -0.97 -2.52 -9.61
CA ASP A 38 -0.22 -2.80 -8.40
C ASP A 38 -0.59 -1.76 -7.36
N ASP A 39 -1.24 -2.21 -6.29
CA ASP A 39 -1.56 -1.36 -5.15
C ASP A 39 -0.55 -1.62 -4.02
N THR A 40 0.01 -0.55 -3.49
CA THR A 40 0.75 -0.58 -2.23
C THR A 40 -0.24 -0.71 -1.07
N VAL A 41 -0.12 -1.79 -0.29
CA VAL A 41 -0.94 -2.01 0.91
C VAL A 41 -0.06 -1.98 2.15
N VAL A 42 -0.39 -1.07 3.06
CA VAL A 42 0.22 -0.97 4.38
C VAL A 42 -0.85 -1.16 5.47
N MET A 43 -0.53 -1.91 6.51
CA MET A 43 -1.36 -2.05 7.69
C MET A 43 -0.52 -1.68 8.90
N LEU A 44 -1.02 -0.74 9.69
CA LEU A 44 -0.35 -0.19 10.85
C LEU A 44 -1.24 -0.41 12.07
N ARG A 45 -0.62 -0.60 13.23
CA ARG A 45 -1.31 -0.64 14.52
C ARG A 45 -0.67 0.37 15.44
N ARG A 46 -1.49 1.24 16.04
CA ARG A 46 -1.04 2.16 17.08
C ARG A 46 -0.82 1.41 18.39
N HIS A 47 0.20 1.81 19.14
CA HIS A 47 0.43 1.40 20.52
C HIS A 47 -0.41 2.20 21.51
#